data_AF-I1BZK6-F1
#
_entry.id   AF-I1BZK6-F1
#
_cell.length_a   1.000
_cell.length_b   1.000
_cell.length_c   1.000
_cell.angle_alpha   90.00
_cell.angle_beta   90.00
_cell.angle_gamma   90.00
#
_symmetry.space_group_name_H-M   'P 1'
#
loop_
_entity.id
_entity.type
_entity.pdbx_description
1 polymer ?
#
loop_
_entity_poly.entity_id
_entity_poly.type
_entity_poly.pdbx_seq_one_letter_code
_entity_poly.pdbx_strand_id
1 'polypeptide(L)'
;MNSNSISSSNNSKRKPLLPLHIDTASFISGQQQSSAVSSPELLPPLPLSSSQHAIIVAGHAIYTGPQEVEELLDDSNWILEPYQRGGQVETFVEHIKKGIDILKQDHNAVLIFSGGETRPHAGPISESFSYWNIAQLLIDDEHLKKRMITEEFAKDSHENLLFSMCRFAEMTGSYPSKVTVVGFEFKRQRFEDIHRLAIGYPIKQ
;
A
#
# COMPACT_ATOMS: atom_id res chain seq x y z
N MET A 1 20.73 -63.11 10.86
CA MET A 1 19.46 -62.36 10.90
C MET A 1 19.75 -60.98 11.46
N ASN A 2 19.25 -59.98 10.74
CA ASN A 2 19.45 -58.54 10.87
C ASN A 2 19.34 -57.96 12.28
N SER A 3 20.17 -56.97 12.58
CA SER A 3 19.67 -55.61 12.82
C SER A 3 20.82 -54.60 12.75
N ASN A 4 20.85 -53.84 11.65
CA ASN A 4 21.59 -52.61 11.50
C ASN A 4 21.06 -51.55 12.47
N SER A 5 21.93 -50.84 13.18
CA SER A 5 21.63 -49.51 13.72
C SER A 5 22.87 -48.62 13.63
N ILE A 6 23.12 -48.10 12.42
CA ILE A 6 23.98 -46.93 12.23
C ILE A 6 23.11 -45.72 12.55
N SER A 7 23.30 -45.13 13.73
CA SER A 7 22.80 -43.78 14.03
C SER A 7 23.90 -42.78 13.71
N SER A 8 23.99 -42.39 12.43
CA SER A 8 24.74 -41.20 12.05
C SER A 8 23.93 -39.97 12.49
N SER A 9 24.20 -39.52 13.71
CA SER A 9 23.78 -38.18 14.13
C SER A 9 24.60 -37.15 13.34
N ASN A 10 24.12 -36.84 12.14
CA ASN A 10 24.59 -35.69 11.35
C ASN A 10 24.08 -34.42 12.04
N ASN A 11 24.68 -34.09 13.17
CA ASN A 11 24.46 -32.85 13.87
C ASN A 11 25.33 -31.78 13.18
N SER A 12 24.90 -31.39 11.97
CA SER A 12 25.41 -30.19 11.32
C SER A 12 24.98 -29.01 12.17
N LYS A 13 25.85 -28.61 13.11
CA LYS A 13 25.70 -27.38 13.88
C LYS A 13 25.58 -26.24 12.87
N ARG A 14 24.36 -25.78 12.61
CA ARG A 14 24.13 -24.55 11.84
C ARG A 14 24.93 -23.46 12.54
N LYS A 15 25.92 -22.89 11.84
CA LYS A 15 26.70 -21.77 12.37
C LYS A 15 25.71 -20.65 12.75
N PRO A 16 25.87 -20.02 13.93
CA PRO A 16 25.02 -18.90 14.29
C PRO A 16 25.22 -17.81 13.23
N LEU A 17 24.11 -17.38 12.62
CA LEU A 17 24.10 -16.20 11.76
C LEU A 17 24.36 -15.01 12.66
N LEU A 18 25.59 -14.47 12.62
CA LEU A 18 25.91 -13.22 13.30
C LEU A 18 25.23 -12.06 12.57
N PRO A 19 24.79 -11.01 13.27
CA PRO A 19 24.22 -9.83 12.64
C PRO A 19 25.26 -9.18 11.73
N LEU A 20 24.84 -8.80 10.52
CA LEU A 20 25.65 -8.03 9.60
C LEU A 20 25.67 -6.58 10.09
N HIS A 21 26.84 -6.12 10.54
CA HIS A 21 27.09 -4.73 10.88
C HIS A 21 27.87 -4.08 9.74
N ILE A 22 27.21 -3.21 8.98
CA ILE A 22 27.83 -2.41 7.91
C ILE A 22 27.83 -0.96 8.36
N ASP A 23 29.02 -0.39 8.53
CA ASP A 23 29.20 1.04 8.69
C ASP A 23 29.35 1.67 7.30
N THR A 24 28.29 2.33 6.81
CA THR A 24 28.30 2.93 5.46
C THR A 24 29.26 4.11 5.35
N ALA A 25 29.70 4.71 6.47
CA ALA A 25 30.72 5.76 6.44
C ALA A 25 32.10 5.20 6.05
N SER A 26 32.33 3.89 6.21
CA SER A 26 33.56 3.22 5.80
C SER A 26 33.71 3.05 4.29
N PHE A 27 32.65 3.27 3.50
CA PHE A 27 32.71 3.16 2.04
C PHE A 27 33.39 4.34 1.34
N ILE A 28 33.74 5.39 2.07
CA ILE A 28 34.34 6.62 1.52
C ILE A 28 35.85 6.45 1.24
N SER A 29 36.49 5.38 1.73
CA SER A 29 37.96 5.20 1.67
C SER A 29 38.45 3.98 0.85
N GLY A 30 37.66 3.44 -0.07
CA GLY A 30 38.03 2.30 -0.92
C GLY A 30 38.17 2.65 -2.40
N GLN A 31 39.35 2.37 -2.97
CA GLN A 31 39.72 2.61 -4.38
C GLN A 31 38.72 2.07 -5.42
N GLN A 32 38.62 2.79 -6.54
CA GLN A 32 38.09 2.31 -7.82
C GLN A 32 38.78 0.99 -8.23
N GLN A 33 38.09 -0.13 -8.04
CA GLN A 33 38.20 -1.26 -8.96
C GLN A 33 36.85 -1.40 -9.64
N SER A 34 36.77 -0.86 -10.85
CA SER A 34 35.68 -1.09 -11.78
C SER A 34 35.78 -2.51 -12.33
N SER A 35 35.31 -3.49 -11.58
CA SER A 35 34.74 -4.67 -12.21
C SER A 35 33.29 -4.33 -12.51
N ALA A 36 32.96 -4.22 -13.80
CA ALA A 36 31.57 -4.14 -14.24
C ALA A 36 30.90 -5.46 -13.85
N VAL A 37 30.27 -5.49 -12.68
CA VAL A 37 29.34 -6.56 -12.34
C VAL A 37 28.14 -6.34 -13.25
N SER A 38 28.13 -7.06 -14.38
CA SER A 38 26.92 -7.23 -15.17
C SER A 38 25.99 -8.14 -14.38
N SER A 39 25.32 -7.59 -13.37
CA SER A 39 24.28 -8.30 -12.65
C SER A 39 23.06 -8.40 -13.57
N PRO A 40 22.68 -9.60 -14.04
CA PRO A 40 21.38 -9.78 -14.65
C PRO A 40 20.34 -9.68 -13.54
N GLU A 41 19.49 -8.66 -13.62
CA GLU A 41 18.18 -8.56 -12.95
C GLU A 41 18.16 -8.95 -11.44
N LEU A 42 18.67 -8.06 -10.59
CA LEU A 42 18.69 -8.23 -9.12
C LEU A 42 17.36 -7.89 -8.42
N LEU A 43 16.35 -7.43 -9.15
CA LEU A 43 15.07 -7.03 -8.58
C LEU A 43 14.05 -8.18 -8.68
N PRO A 44 13.19 -8.38 -7.66
CA PRO A 44 12.08 -9.30 -7.78
C PRO A 44 11.15 -8.88 -8.94
N PRO A 45 10.43 -9.82 -9.56
CA PRO A 45 9.48 -9.50 -10.61
C PRO A 45 8.39 -8.54 -10.10
N LEU A 46 7.97 -7.62 -10.96
CA LEU A 46 6.90 -6.68 -10.66
C LEU A 46 5.60 -7.43 -10.38
N PRO A 47 4.97 -7.22 -9.21
CA PRO A 47 3.84 -8.04 -8.78
C PRO A 47 2.56 -7.81 -9.60
N LEU A 48 2.40 -6.64 -10.23
CA LEU A 48 1.16 -6.21 -10.87
C LEU A 48 1.37 -5.71 -12.32
N SER A 49 2.38 -6.23 -13.02
CA SER A 49 2.89 -5.74 -14.31
C SER A 49 1.88 -5.62 -15.45
N SER A 50 0.76 -6.34 -15.42
CA SER A 50 -0.30 -6.24 -16.44
C SER A 50 -1.32 -5.13 -16.17
N SER A 51 -1.26 -4.47 -15.01
CA SER A 51 -2.26 -3.49 -14.60
C SER A 51 -2.00 -2.13 -15.23
N GLN A 52 -3.07 -1.43 -15.60
CA GLN A 52 -2.99 -0.11 -16.25
C GLN A 52 -3.92 0.93 -15.61
N HIS A 53 -4.77 0.53 -14.67
CA HIS A 53 -5.76 1.41 -14.05
C HIS A 53 -5.49 1.53 -12.53
N ALA A 54 -5.21 2.75 -12.06
CA ALA A 54 -5.12 3.04 -10.64
C ALA A 54 -6.49 3.49 -10.09
N ILE A 55 -7.01 2.79 -9.10
CA ILE A 55 -8.17 3.21 -8.31
C ILE A 55 -7.61 3.72 -6.98
N ILE A 56 -7.80 5.00 -6.67
CA ILE A 56 -7.24 5.64 -5.48
C ILE A 56 -8.37 5.94 -4.51
N VAL A 57 -8.33 5.36 -3.32
CA VAL A 57 -9.22 5.72 -2.20
C VAL A 57 -8.42 6.59 -1.24
N ALA A 58 -8.79 7.87 -1.14
CA ALA A 58 -8.11 8.83 -0.27
C ALA A 58 -8.57 8.68 1.19
N GLY A 59 -7.61 8.49 2.09
CA GLY A 59 -7.78 8.37 3.53
C GLY A 59 -8.04 9.73 4.19
N HIS A 60 -8.88 9.72 5.24
CA HIS A 60 -9.25 10.91 6.01
C HIS A 60 -9.39 10.67 7.53
N ALA A 61 -9.29 9.42 7.96
CA ALA A 61 -9.43 8.97 9.35
C ALA A 61 -8.75 7.61 9.51
N ILE A 62 -8.56 7.17 10.75
CA ILE A 62 -7.91 5.90 11.05
C ILE A 62 -8.85 5.03 11.86
N TYR A 63 -9.08 3.80 11.42
CA TYR A 63 -9.79 2.80 12.20
C TYR A 63 -8.83 2.04 13.13
N THR A 64 -9.19 1.93 14.40
CA THR A 64 -8.41 1.25 15.45
C THR A 64 -9.24 0.22 16.23
N GLY A 65 -10.47 -0.05 15.80
CA GLY A 65 -11.37 -0.98 16.46
C GLY A 65 -11.11 -2.46 16.19
N PRO A 66 -11.98 -3.33 16.71
CA PRO A 66 -11.95 -4.77 16.46
C PRO A 66 -12.03 -5.12 14.97
N GLN A 67 -11.53 -6.30 14.60
CA GLN A 67 -11.56 -6.80 13.23
C GLN A 67 -12.90 -7.49 12.91
N GLU A 68 -14.00 -6.76 13.10
CA GLU A 68 -15.39 -7.22 12.93
C GLU A 68 -16.17 -6.18 12.12
N VAL A 69 -17.06 -6.64 11.22
CA VAL A 69 -17.75 -5.75 10.26
C VAL A 69 -18.78 -4.87 10.98
N GLU A 70 -19.38 -5.40 12.04
CA GLU A 70 -20.39 -4.75 12.87
C GLU A 70 -19.84 -3.53 13.61
N GLU A 71 -18.53 -3.53 13.89
CA GLU A 71 -17.82 -2.49 14.64
C GLU A 71 -17.38 -1.29 13.79
N LEU A 72 -17.44 -1.44 12.45
CA LEU A 72 -16.93 -0.44 11.51
C LEU A 72 -17.68 0.89 11.57
N LEU A 73 -18.93 0.89 12.02
CA LEU A 73 -19.78 2.09 12.06
C LEU A 73 -19.81 2.76 13.44
N ASP A 74 -19.09 2.22 14.43
CA ASP A 74 -18.96 2.85 15.74
C ASP A 74 -17.84 3.90 15.71
N ASP A 75 -18.21 5.18 15.81
CA ASP A 75 -17.30 6.32 15.89
C ASP A 75 -16.17 6.15 16.93
N SER A 76 -16.41 5.43 18.03
CA SER A 76 -15.42 5.21 19.09
C SER A 76 -14.25 4.33 18.66
N ASN A 77 -14.45 3.53 17.61
CA ASN A 77 -13.43 2.70 16.98
C ASN A 77 -12.57 3.46 15.97
N TRP A 78 -12.82 4.76 15.76
CA TRP A 78 -12.11 5.60 14.81
C TRP A 78 -11.40 6.78 15.48
N ILE A 79 -10.19 7.09 15.01
CA ILE A 79 -9.49 8.33 15.31
C ILE A 79 -9.99 9.40 14.32
N LEU A 80 -10.90 10.22 14.84
CA LEU A 80 -11.64 11.26 14.10
C LEU A 80 -11.26 12.67 14.57
N GLU A 81 -11.22 13.61 13.63
CA GLU A 81 -11.27 15.04 13.93
C GLU A 81 -12.65 15.44 14.47
N PRO A 82 -12.77 16.55 15.23
CA PRO A 82 -14.04 16.97 15.82
C PRO A 82 -15.20 17.09 14.82
N TYR A 83 -14.93 17.57 13.60
CA TYR A 83 -15.95 17.76 12.56
C TYR A 83 -16.35 16.46 11.83
N GLN A 84 -15.63 15.36 12.05
CA GLN A 84 -15.91 14.07 11.41
C GLN A 84 -16.86 13.20 12.24
N ARG A 85 -16.97 13.49 13.54
CA ARG A 85 -17.83 12.75 14.48
C ARG A 85 -19.31 12.93 14.16
N GLY A 86 -20.08 11.86 14.36
CA GLY A 86 -21.53 11.86 14.18
C GLY A 86 -21.99 11.73 12.74
N GLY A 87 -21.16 11.18 11.83
CA GLY A 87 -21.66 10.82 10.50
C GLY A 87 -20.64 10.54 9.38
N GLN A 88 -19.35 10.86 9.52
CA GLN A 88 -18.41 10.64 8.40
C GLN A 88 -17.88 9.20 8.30
N VAL A 89 -17.95 8.41 9.38
CA VAL A 89 -17.48 7.01 9.39
C VAL A 89 -18.16 6.18 8.30
N GLU A 90 -19.48 6.29 8.18
CA GLU A 90 -20.24 5.60 7.12
C GLU A 90 -19.72 5.98 5.73
N THR A 91 -19.40 7.26 5.52
CA THR A 91 -18.85 7.73 4.24
C THR A 91 -17.46 7.15 3.96
N PHE A 92 -16.60 7.01 4.97
CA PHE A 92 -15.28 6.37 4.80
C PHE A 92 -15.42 4.90 4.40
N VAL A 93 -16.33 4.16 5.05
CA VAL A 93 -16.63 2.77 4.72
C VAL A 93 -17.21 2.65 3.31
N GLU A 94 -18.09 3.55 2.91
CA GLU A 94 -18.64 3.58 1.54
C GLU A 94 -17.58 3.90 0.48
N HIS A 95 -16.59 4.76 0.77
CA HIS A 95 -15.46 4.97 -0.14
C HIS A 95 -14.65 3.68 -0.33
N ILE A 96 -14.39 2.94 0.75
CA ILE A 96 -13.68 1.65 0.69
C ILE A 96 -14.46 0.65 -0.18
N LYS A 97 -15.76 0.46 0.11
CA LYS A 97 -16.65 -0.41 -0.68
C LYS A 97 -16.70 0.01 -2.15
N LYS A 98 -16.80 1.31 -2.43
CA LYS A 98 -16.81 1.81 -3.80
C LYS A 98 -15.52 1.49 -4.55
N GLY A 99 -14.37 1.64 -3.90
CA GLY A 99 -13.08 1.24 -4.47
C GLY A 99 -13.02 -0.25 -4.81
N ILE A 100 -13.51 -1.09 -3.89
CA ILE A 100 -13.62 -2.55 -4.06
C ILE A 100 -14.55 -2.90 -5.23
N ASP A 101 -15.69 -2.24 -5.34
CA ASP A 101 -16.67 -2.52 -6.41
C ASP A 101 -16.13 -2.17 -7.81
N ILE A 102 -15.36 -1.09 -7.92
CA ILE A 102 -14.67 -0.75 -9.18
C ILE A 102 -13.59 -1.80 -9.46
N LEU A 103 -12.82 -2.22 -8.44
CA LEU A 103 -11.78 -3.24 -8.58
C LEU A 103 -12.35 -4.59 -9.05
N LYS A 104 -13.56 -4.97 -8.60
CA LYS A 104 -14.26 -6.18 -9.04
C LYS A 104 -14.61 -6.15 -10.53
N GLN A 105 -14.95 -4.97 -11.05
CA GLN A 105 -15.38 -4.79 -12.44
C GLN A 105 -14.22 -4.67 -13.44
N ASP A 106 -13.02 -4.34 -12.96
CA ASP A 106 -11.85 -4.12 -13.81
C ASP A 106 -10.67 -5.00 -13.38
N HIS A 107 -10.39 -6.05 -14.16
CA HIS A 107 -9.30 -6.98 -13.90
C HIS A 107 -7.90 -6.38 -14.14
N ASN A 108 -7.81 -5.25 -14.85
CA ASN A 108 -6.54 -4.54 -15.10
C ASN A 108 -6.28 -3.42 -14.08
N ALA A 109 -7.12 -3.32 -13.05
CA ALA A 109 -7.02 -2.29 -12.04
C ALA A 109 -6.26 -2.74 -10.78
N VAL A 110 -5.65 -1.76 -10.12
CA VAL A 110 -5.06 -1.87 -8.78
C VAL A 110 -5.78 -0.87 -7.88
N LEU A 111 -6.23 -1.33 -6.72
CA LEU A 111 -6.82 -0.49 -5.68
C LEU A 111 -5.72 -0.03 -4.72
N ILE A 112 -5.59 1.28 -4.58
CA ILE A 112 -4.59 1.93 -3.74
C ILE A 112 -5.34 2.69 -2.67
N PHE A 113 -5.18 2.27 -1.41
CA PHE A 113 -5.56 3.09 -0.27
C PHE A 113 -4.41 4.05 0.00
N SER A 114 -4.67 5.35 0.00
CA SER A 114 -3.65 6.39 0.10
C SER A 114 -3.91 7.29 1.30
N GLY A 115 -2.88 7.58 2.08
CA GLY A 115 -2.97 8.42 3.27
C GLY A 115 -2.05 7.93 4.38
N GLY A 116 -1.22 8.82 4.91
CA GLY A 116 -0.16 8.48 5.84
C GLY A 116 -0.53 8.53 7.32
N GLU A 117 0.49 8.56 8.16
CA GLU A 117 0.38 8.70 9.62
C GLU A 117 0.03 10.14 10.02
N THR A 118 -1.23 10.55 9.76
CA THR A 118 -1.70 11.93 9.95
C THR A 118 -2.19 12.22 11.37
N ARG A 119 -2.27 11.20 12.24
CA ARG A 119 -2.83 11.30 13.59
C ARG A 119 -1.76 10.99 14.65
N PRO A 120 -1.36 11.96 15.49
CA PRO A 120 -0.34 11.76 16.52
C PRO A 120 -0.63 10.62 17.50
N HIS A 121 -1.91 10.32 17.75
CA HIS A 121 -2.33 9.31 18.71
C HIS A 121 -2.59 7.93 18.10
N ALA A 122 -2.41 7.76 16.79
CA ALA A 122 -2.61 6.47 16.12
C ALA A 122 -1.40 5.53 16.19
N GLY A 123 -0.24 6.02 16.67
CA GLY A 123 1.01 5.27 16.57
C GLY A 123 1.44 5.11 15.11
N PRO A 124 2.16 4.02 14.75
CA PRO A 124 2.64 3.76 13.39
C PRO A 124 1.53 3.16 12.51
N ILE A 125 0.35 3.78 12.53
CA ILE A 125 -0.82 3.37 11.76
C ILE A 125 -1.15 4.50 10.81
N SER A 126 -1.07 4.22 9.51
CA SER A 126 -1.47 5.13 8.45
C SER A 126 -2.97 5.01 8.14
N GLU A 127 -3.56 6.08 7.59
CA GLU A 127 -4.93 6.03 7.07
C GLU A 127 -5.09 4.91 6.04
N SER A 128 -4.12 4.78 5.12
CA SER A 128 -4.09 3.74 4.09
C SER A 128 -4.09 2.33 4.67
N PHE A 129 -3.27 2.07 5.70
CA PHE A 129 -3.17 0.75 6.31
C PHE A 129 -4.48 0.38 7.02
N SER A 130 -5.08 1.34 7.73
CA SER A 130 -6.37 1.11 8.38
C SER A 130 -7.48 0.79 7.38
N TYR A 131 -7.52 1.48 6.24
CA TYR A 131 -8.52 1.25 5.19
C TYR A 131 -8.29 -0.08 4.48
N TRP A 132 -7.03 -0.44 4.24
CA TRP A 132 -6.68 -1.74 3.68
C TRP A 132 -7.14 -2.87 4.61
N ASN A 133 -6.91 -2.78 5.92
CA ASN A 133 -7.40 -3.77 6.88
C ASN A 133 -8.93 -3.91 6.83
N ILE A 134 -9.67 -2.80 6.79
CA ILE A 134 -11.13 -2.85 6.62
C ILE A 134 -11.50 -3.58 5.32
N ALA A 135 -10.84 -3.26 4.21
CA ALA A 135 -11.11 -3.91 2.93
C ALA A 135 -10.86 -5.43 2.98
N GLN A 136 -9.88 -5.90 3.77
CA GLN A 136 -9.63 -7.33 3.98
C GLN A 136 -10.79 -8.04 4.70
N LEU A 137 -11.52 -7.34 5.57
CA LEU A 137 -12.72 -7.87 6.24
C LEU A 137 -13.94 -7.94 5.30
N LEU A 138 -13.97 -7.09 4.28
CA LEU A 138 -15.11 -6.95 3.36
C LEU A 138 -15.03 -7.88 2.14
N ILE A 139 -13.92 -8.62 1.97
CA ILE A 139 -13.64 -9.41 0.77
C ILE A 139 -13.11 -10.79 1.16
N ASP A 140 -13.71 -11.84 0.59
CA ASP A 140 -13.19 -13.22 0.69
C ASP A 140 -12.31 -13.62 -0.51
N ASP A 141 -12.40 -12.89 -1.62
CA ASP A 141 -11.68 -13.20 -2.86
C ASP A 141 -10.18 -12.81 -2.79
N GLU A 142 -9.33 -13.84 -2.68
CA GLU A 142 -7.87 -13.69 -2.64
C GLU A 142 -7.25 -13.06 -3.90
N HIS A 143 -7.89 -13.17 -5.07
CA HIS A 143 -7.43 -12.50 -6.28
C HIS A 143 -7.68 -10.99 -6.24
N LEU A 144 -8.75 -10.55 -5.58
CA LEU A 144 -8.99 -9.13 -5.34
C LEU A 144 -7.99 -8.58 -4.32
N LYS A 145 -7.79 -9.28 -3.20
CA LYS A 145 -6.86 -8.85 -2.14
C LYS A 145 -5.44 -8.62 -2.66
N LYS A 146 -4.95 -9.48 -3.56
CA LYS A 146 -3.63 -9.34 -4.20
C LYS A 146 -3.47 -8.07 -5.06
N ARG A 147 -4.58 -7.45 -5.47
CA ARG A 147 -4.60 -6.19 -6.24
C ARG A 147 -4.93 -4.97 -5.39
N MET A 148 -4.98 -5.11 -4.06
CA MET A 148 -5.11 -4.01 -3.12
C MET A 148 -3.77 -3.72 -2.46
N ILE A 149 -3.35 -2.47 -2.50
CA ILE A 149 -2.07 -2.01 -1.94
C ILE A 149 -2.26 -0.73 -1.13
N THR A 150 -1.25 -0.38 -0.34
CA THR A 150 -1.20 0.87 0.43
C THR A 150 -0.16 1.85 -0.12
N GLU A 151 -0.46 3.13 0.03
CA GLU A 151 0.44 4.27 -0.09
C GLU A 151 0.34 5.07 1.22
N GLU A 152 1.42 5.09 2.02
CA GLU A 152 1.35 5.46 3.44
C GLU A 152 2.03 6.79 3.79
N PHE A 153 2.35 7.62 2.80
CA PHE A 153 3.10 8.87 3.00
C PHE A 153 2.28 10.13 2.72
N ALA A 154 1.17 10.04 1.98
CA ALA A 154 0.37 11.20 1.63
C ALA A 154 -0.26 11.89 2.87
N LYS A 155 -0.12 13.21 2.95
CA LYS A 155 -0.66 14.06 4.04
C LYS A 155 -1.79 14.96 3.58
N ASP A 156 -1.97 15.13 2.27
CA ASP A 156 -3.03 15.93 1.68
C ASP A 156 -3.57 15.34 0.37
N SER A 157 -4.58 15.99 -0.22
CA SER A 157 -5.21 15.49 -1.45
C SER A 157 -4.32 15.57 -2.70
N HIS A 158 -3.30 16.42 -2.72
CA HIS A 158 -2.33 16.48 -3.81
C HIS A 158 -1.38 15.27 -3.74
N GLU A 159 -0.83 15.02 -2.55
CA GLU A 159 0.05 13.88 -2.29
C GLU A 159 -0.69 12.55 -2.47
N ASN A 160 -1.97 12.48 -2.08
CA ASN A 160 -2.80 11.30 -2.31
C ASN A 160 -2.79 10.88 -3.80
N LEU A 161 -2.84 11.87 -4.71
CA LEU A 161 -2.76 11.60 -6.14
C LEU A 161 -1.32 11.29 -6.56
N LEU A 162 -0.37 12.17 -6.25
CA LEU A 162 1.01 12.06 -6.72
C LEU A 162 1.69 10.78 -6.23
N PHE A 163 1.61 10.49 -4.94
CA PHE A 163 2.28 9.33 -4.35
C PHE A 163 1.59 8.03 -4.77
N SER A 164 0.27 8.02 -4.96
CA SER A 164 -0.40 6.86 -5.54
C SER A 164 0.05 6.55 -6.97
N MET A 165 0.33 7.58 -7.78
CA MET A 165 0.89 7.40 -9.13
C MET A 165 2.29 6.76 -9.08
N CYS A 166 3.15 7.25 -8.18
CA CYS A 166 4.47 6.66 -7.94
C CYS A 166 4.35 5.23 -7.44
N ARG A 167 3.47 4.98 -6.46
CA ARG A 167 3.22 3.66 -5.88
C ARG A 167 2.70 2.67 -6.91
N PHE A 168 1.84 3.12 -7.81
CA PHE A 168 1.41 2.30 -8.95
C PHE A 168 2.59 1.92 -9.85
N ALA A 169 3.46 2.87 -10.19
CA ALA A 169 4.64 2.61 -11.01
C ALA A 169 5.64 1.66 -10.33
N GLU A 170 5.82 1.74 -9.01
CA GLU A 170 6.63 0.79 -8.25
C GLU A 170 6.12 -0.65 -8.37
N MET A 171 4.80 -0.84 -8.38
CA MET A 171 4.18 -2.17 -8.37
C MET A 171 3.96 -2.76 -9.77
N THR A 172 3.90 -1.92 -10.80
CA THR A 172 3.54 -2.31 -12.18
C THR A 172 4.65 -2.06 -13.20
N GLY A 173 5.66 -1.23 -12.87
CA GLY A 173 6.73 -0.81 -13.77
C GLY A 173 6.37 0.32 -14.73
N SER A 174 5.13 0.83 -14.69
CA SER A 174 4.68 1.94 -15.55
C SER A 174 3.65 2.81 -14.85
N TYR A 175 3.49 4.06 -15.27
CA TYR A 175 2.41 4.91 -14.76
C TYR A 175 1.05 4.47 -15.32
N PRO A 176 -0.05 4.64 -14.56
CA PRO A 176 -1.35 4.17 -14.97
C PRO A 176 -1.90 4.96 -16.17
N SER A 177 -2.52 4.24 -17.11
CA SER A 177 -3.20 4.86 -18.24
C SER A 177 -4.59 5.41 -17.89
N LYS A 178 -5.14 4.96 -16.76
CA LYS A 178 -6.42 5.42 -16.23
C LYS A 178 -6.30 5.63 -14.72
N VAL A 179 -6.86 6.71 -14.22
CA VAL A 179 -6.94 7.00 -12.79
C VAL A 179 -8.40 7.23 -12.41
N THR A 180 -8.87 6.52 -11.39
CA THR A 180 -10.15 6.78 -10.73
C THR A 180 -9.89 7.15 -9.29
N VAL A 181 -10.35 8.33 -8.86
CA VAL A 181 -10.25 8.77 -7.46
C VAL A 181 -11.61 8.58 -6.78
N VAL A 182 -11.60 7.93 -5.63
CA VAL A 182 -12.75 7.73 -4.74
C VAL A 182 -12.51 8.53 -3.47
N GLY A 183 -13.44 9.43 -3.16
CA GLY A 183 -13.36 10.32 -2.02
C GLY A 183 -14.54 11.30 -2.04
N PHE A 184 -14.45 12.35 -1.22
CA PHE A 184 -15.52 13.33 -1.10
C PHE A 184 -15.76 14.15 -2.38
N GLU A 185 -17.02 14.24 -2.79
CA GLU A 185 -17.46 14.98 -3.98
C GLU A 185 -17.04 16.47 -3.95
N PHE A 186 -17.07 17.13 -2.80
CA PHE A 186 -16.64 18.53 -2.68
C PHE A 186 -15.15 18.75 -3.00
N LYS A 187 -14.35 17.68 -3.13
CA LYS A 187 -12.94 17.74 -3.55
C LYS A 187 -12.76 17.58 -5.06
N ARG A 188 -13.81 17.29 -5.83
CA ARG A 188 -13.75 17.02 -7.28
C ARG A 188 -12.90 18.04 -8.03
N GLN A 189 -13.24 19.33 -7.91
CA GLN A 189 -12.53 20.41 -8.61
C GLN A 189 -11.03 20.44 -8.26
N ARG A 190 -10.66 20.13 -7.01
CA ARG A 190 -9.24 20.07 -6.64
C ARG A 190 -8.50 18.97 -7.39
N PHE A 191 -9.10 17.79 -7.54
CA PHE A 191 -8.48 16.71 -8.30
C PHE A 191 -8.44 17.00 -9.80
N GLU A 192 -9.56 17.44 -10.39
CA GLU A 192 -9.69 17.63 -11.84
C GLU A 192 -8.89 18.84 -12.36
N ASP A 193 -8.95 19.97 -11.65
CA ASP A 193 -8.47 21.26 -12.14
C ASP A 193 -7.14 21.70 -11.51
N ILE A 194 -6.74 21.14 -10.37
CA ILE A 194 -5.52 21.57 -9.66
C ILE A 194 -4.50 20.44 -9.59
N HIS A 195 -4.80 19.35 -8.89
CA HIS A 195 -3.82 18.29 -8.61
C HIS A 195 -3.38 17.58 -9.87
N ARG A 196 -4.32 17.22 -10.74
CA ARG A 196 -4.03 16.60 -12.04
C ARG A 196 -3.10 17.50 -12.89
N LEU A 197 -3.39 18.80 -12.97
CA LEU A 197 -2.55 19.76 -13.70
C LEU A 197 -1.16 19.86 -13.07
N ALA A 198 -1.09 19.96 -11.74
CA ALA A 198 0.17 20.12 -11.02
C ALA A 198 1.13 18.94 -11.25
N ILE A 199 0.61 17.72 -11.39
CA ILE A 199 1.43 16.53 -11.69
C ILE A 199 1.58 16.26 -13.20
N GLY A 200 1.05 17.13 -14.07
CA GLY A 200 1.11 16.97 -15.52
C GLY A 200 0.28 15.80 -16.09
N TYR A 201 -0.70 15.28 -15.34
CA TYR A 201 -1.54 14.18 -15.82
C TYR A 201 -2.57 14.68 -16.84
N PRO A 202 -2.75 14.02 -18.00
CA PRO A 202 -3.62 14.53 -19.06
C PRO A 202 -5.12 14.33 -18.76
N ILE A 203 -6.00 15.10 -19.41
CA ILE A 203 -7.47 14.91 -19.33
C ILE A 203 -7.94 13.67 -20.13
N LYS A 204 -7.19 13.32 -21.19
CA LYS A 204 -7.46 12.17 -22.06
C LYS A 204 -6.16 11.43 -22.33
N GLN A 205 -6.22 10.11 -22.30
CA GLN A 205 -5.15 9.21 -22.74
C GLN A 205 -5.56 8.48 -24.00
#